data_AF-A0A023D9J4-F1
#
_entry.id   AF-A0A023D9J4-F1
#
_cell.length_a   1.000
_cell.length_b   1.000
_cell.length_c   1.000
_cell.angle_alpha   90.00
_cell.angle_beta   90.00
_cell.angle_gamma   90.00
#
_symmetry.space_group_name_H-M   'P 1'
#
loop_
_entity.id
_entity.type
_entity.pdbx_description
1 polymer ?
#
loop_
_entity_poly.entity_id
_entity_poly.type
_entity_poly.pdbx_seq_one_letter_code
_entity_poly.pdbx_strand_id
1 'polypeptide(L)'
;MAVDTIRPSLDDHSNVVEETIKSKYARLKEIEAQLIGLVRVEEQSAQTGSLLQDRARIVGRIDQFLETTAKDFQTVAVDATALNREVEGIRDQVDPQSRRERLRDAENMVSSFATEMLGELPTEVPATDSRVVFSASPSISLIEPTSRAALAMAEIGSDQNYLAIHLAISFSLHRLFESIKAPVPGLLVIDQISRPYYPKGGDEKSLQEMEKDDDQIAMQRIVRFLFEETARQIGLQVILIEHAYIEEDPEYVAAVKGRWTKASGVKLIPTDWPLRD
;
A
#
# COMPACT_ATOMS: atom_id res chain seq x y z
N MET A 1 -125.20 70.72 -9.02
CA MET A 1 -125.25 69.28 -8.71
C MET A 1 -124.35 68.54 -9.69
N ALA A 2 -123.06 68.37 -9.36
CA ALA A 2 -122.11 67.52 -10.11
C ALA A 2 -120.86 67.22 -9.27
N VAL A 3 -120.99 67.20 -7.94
CA VAL A 3 -119.88 66.98 -6.99
C VAL A 3 -119.98 65.58 -6.35
N ASP A 4 -121.10 64.88 -6.50
CA ASP A 4 -121.37 63.59 -5.82
C ASP A 4 -120.99 62.33 -6.62
N THR A 5 -120.58 62.43 -7.89
CA THR A 5 -120.18 61.25 -8.69
C THR A 5 -118.66 61.07 -8.84
N ILE A 6 -117.84 62.07 -8.51
CA ILE A 6 -116.36 62.00 -8.63
C ILE A 6 -115.72 61.49 -7.33
N ARG A 7 -116.37 61.68 -6.17
CA ARG A 7 -115.89 61.23 -4.85
C ARG A 7 -115.71 59.70 -4.73
N PRO A 8 -116.64 58.84 -5.15
CA PRO A 8 -116.45 57.39 -5.02
C PRO A 8 -115.32 56.86 -5.91
N SER A 9 -115.08 57.46 -7.09
CA SER A 9 -113.99 57.06 -7.99
C SER A 9 -112.60 57.44 -7.48
N LEU A 10 -112.50 58.51 -6.68
CA LEU A 10 -111.23 58.95 -6.05
C LEU A 10 -110.92 58.13 -4.80
N ASP A 11 -111.94 57.78 -4.00
CA ASP A 11 -111.78 56.90 -2.83
C ASP A 11 -111.36 55.49 -3.24
N ASP A 12 -111.94 54.94 -4.31
CA ASP A 12 -111.51 53.64 -4.85
C ASP A 12 -110.06 53.67 -5.36
N HIS A 13 -109.65 54.73 -6.05
CA HIS A 13 -108.25 54.90 -6.47
C HIS A 13 -107.30 55.07 -5.28
N SER A 14 -107.73 55.78 -4.23
CA SER A 14 -106.95 55.95 -3.00
C SER A 14 -106.74 54.61 -2.29
N ASN A 15 -107.77 53.78 -2.22
CA ASN A 15 -107.67 52.44 -1.63
C ASN A 15 -106.71 51.53 -2.41
N VAL A 16 -106.77 51.55 -3.75
CA VAL A 16 -105.85 50.77 -4.60
C VAL A 16 -104.39 51.23 -4.40
N VAL A 17 -104.16 52.54 -4.29
CA VAL A 17 -102.82 53.09 -4.04
C VAL A 17 -102.32 52.69 -2.64
N GLU A 18 -103.15 52.76 -1.60
CA GLU A 18 -102.77 52.33 -0.25
C GLU A 18 -102.47 50.82 -0.17
N GLU A 19 -103.25 50.00 -0.86
CA GLU A 19 -103.04 48.55 -0.91
C GLU A 19 -101.75 48.22 -1.68
N THR A 20 -101.47 48.96 -2.75
CA THR A 20 -100.21 48.87 -3.50
C THR A 20 -99.02 49.26 -2.61
N ILE A 21 -99.12 50.35 -1.85
CA ILE A 21 -98.08 50.79 -0.91
C ILE A 21 -97.83 49.72 0.16
N LYS A 22 -98.89 49.16 0.77
CA LYS A 22 -98.77 48.05 1.73
C LYS A 22 -98.07 46.84 1.13
N SER A 23 -98.42 46.45 -0.09
CA SER A 23 -97.78 45.30 -0.77
C SER A 23 -96.28 45.54 -1.03
N LYS A 24 -95.90 46.76 -1.43
CA LYS A 24 -94.50 47.13 -1.67
C LYS A 24 -93.69 47.16 -0.38
N TYR A 25 -94.25 47.68 0.71
CA TYR A 25 -93.61 47.65 2.04
C TYR A 25 -93.43 46.22 2.56
N ALA A 26 -94.41 45.34 2.37
CA ALA A 26 -94.29 43.93 2.74
C ALA A 26 -93.15 43.26 1.96
N ARG A 27 -93.04 43.53 0.65
CA ARG A 27 -91.97 42.99 -0.19
C ARG A 27 -90.59 43.53 0.19
N LEU A 28 -90.49 44.81 0.53
CA LEU A 28 -89.24 45.42 0.99
C LEU A 28 -88.73 44.73 2.26
N LYS A 29 -89.64 44.49 3.22
CA LYS A 29 -89.32 43.84 4.50
C LYS A 29 -88.87 42.38 4.33
N GLU A 30 -89.43 41.68 3.34
CA GLU A 30 -89.00 40.32 2.98
C GLU A 30 -87.59 40.31 2.38
N ILE A 31 -87.29 41.26 1.50
CA ILE A 31 -85.95 41.40 0.88
C ILE A 31 -84.90 41.78 1.94
N GLU A 32 -85.22 42.69 2.87
CA GLU A 32 -84.32 43.03 3.99
C GLU A 32 -84.01 41.81 4.87
N ALA A 33 -85.02 40.97 5.16
CA ALA A 33 -84.81 39.75 5.93
C ALA A 33 -83.93 38.74 5.19
N GLN A 34 -84.07 38.62 3.87
CA GLN A 34 -83.20 37.78 3.03
C GLN A 34 -81.76 38.29 2.99
N LEU A 35 -81.56 39.61 2.88
CA LEU A 35 -80.24 40.24 2.87
C LEU A 35 -79.51 40.03 4.20
N ILE A 36 -80.21 40.23 5.32
CA ILE A 36 -79.67 39.98 6.67
C ILE A 36 -79.32 38.49 6.83
N GLY A 37 -80.12 37.58 6.27
CA GLY A 37 -79.83 36.15 6.24
C GLY A 37 -78.55 35.83 5.47
N LEU A 38 -78.35 36.43 4.29
CA LEU A 38 -77.15 36.25 3.46
C LEU A 38 -75.89 36.80 4.14
N VAL A 39 -75.95 37.99 4.73
CA VAL A 39 -74.83 38.59 5.47
C VAL A 39 -74.45 37.71 6.68
N ARG A 40 -75.42 37.11 7.35
CA ARG A 40 -75.16 36.17 8.45
C ARG A 40 -74.48 34.88 8.00
N VAL A 41 -74.84 34.36 6.83
CA VAL A 41 -74.20 33.18 6.22
C VAL A 41 -72.76 33.50 5.80
N GLU A 42 -72.51 34.71 5.30
CA GLU A 42 -71.18 35.21 4.95
C GLU A 42 -70.28 35.38 6.19
N GLU A 43 -70.80 35.99 7.27
CA GLU A 43 -70.09 36.15 8.55
C GLU A 43 -69.79 34.79 9.23
N GLN A 44 -70.69 33.81 9.14
CA GLN A 44 -70.46 32.46 9.66
C GLN A 44 -69.45 31.65 8.82
N SER A 45 -69.30 31.95 7.54
CA SER A 45 -68.42 31.18 6.63
C SER A 45 -66.99 31.72 6.53
N ALA A 46 -66.72 32.96 6.98
CA ALA A 46 -65.47 33.66 6.69
C ALA A 46 -64.26 33.31 7.59
N GLN A 47 -64.43 32.77 8.81
CA GLN A 47 -63.31 32.68 9.76
C GLN A 47 -62.63 31.30 9.93
N THR A 48 -63.24 30.20 9.50
CA THR A 48 -62.67 28.85 9.76
C THR A 48 -62.20 28.12 8.50
N GLY A 49 -62.83 28.35 7.34
CA GLY A 49 -62.48 27.67 6.09
C GLY A 49 -61.17 28.13 5.44
N SER A 50 -60.88 29.44 5.45
CA SER A 50 -59.69 30.01 4.79
C SER A 50 -58.38 29.59 5.46
N LEU A 51 -58.27 29.70 6.78
CA LEU A 51 -57.04 29.34 7.52
C LEU A 51 -56.69 27.85 7.43
N LEU A 52 -57.69 26.98 7.45
CA LEU A 52 -57.49 25.53 7.30
C LEU A 52 -57.03 25.18 5.87
N GLN A 53 -57.63 25.82 4.86
CA GLN A 53 -57.26 25.63 3.46
C GLN A 53 -55.85 26.17 3.15
N ASP A 54 -55.50 27.33 3.72
CA ASP A 54 -54.17 27.92 3.59
C ASP A 54 -53.10 27.07 4.31
N ARG A 55 -53.42 26.56 5.51
CA ARG A 55 -52.54 25.60 6.21
C ARG A 55 -52.36 24.32 5.42
N ALA A 56 -53.43 23.74 4.88
CA ALA A 56 -53.35 22.54 4.05
C ALA A 56 -52.50 22.76 2.79
N ARG A 57 -52.60 23.95 2.18
CA ARG A 57 -51.78 24.32 1.02
C ARG A 57 -50.31 24.50 1.37
N ILE A 58 -50.01 25.13 2.51
CA ILE A 58 -48.64 25.31 2.99
C ILE A 58 -48.02 23.96 3.35
N VAL A 59 -48.74 23.11 4.10
CA VAL A 59 -48.30 21.75 4.44
C VAL A 59 -48.05 20.94 3.17
N GLY A 60 -48.99 20.95 2.22
CA GLY A 60 -48.81 20.25 0.94
C GLY A 60 -47.62 20.74 0.11
N ARG A 61 -47.31 22.04 0.14
CA ARG A 61 -46.10 22.57 -0.52
C ARG A 61 -44.81 22.20 0.22
N ILE A 62 -44.84 22.16 1.55
CA ILE A 62 -43.71 21.69 2.37
C ILE A 62 -43.47 20.21 2.12
N ASP A 63 -44.51 19.39 2.14
CA ASP A 63 -44.42 17.95 1.84
C ASP A 63 -43.90 17.71 0.43
N GLN A 64 -44.43 18.41 -0.58
CA GLN A 64 -43.93 18.32 -1.95
C GLN A 64 -42.45 18.75 -2.06
N PHE A 65 -42.06 19.83 -1.39
CA PHE A 65 -40.68 20.29 -1.38
C PHE A 65 -39.76 19.26 -0.70
N LEU A 66 -40.19 18.69 0.43
CA LEU A 66 -39.44 17.66 1.14
C LEU A 66 -39.35 16.37 0.32
N GLU A 67 -40.41 15.92 -0.33
CA GLU A 67 -40.39 14.72 -1.19
C GLU A 67 -39.52 14.91 -2.42
N THR A 68 -39.59 16.09 -3.07
CA THR A 68 -38.79 16.37 -4.27
C THR A 68 -37.32 16.55 -3.90
N THR A 69 -37.04 17.33 -2.84
CA THR A 69 -35.68 17.55 -2.34
C THR A 69 -35.09 16.27 -1.78
N ALA A 70 -35.83 15.44 -1.05
CA ALA A 70 -35.33 14.16 -0.55
C ALA A 70 -35.02 13.18 -1.68
N LYS A 71 -35.76 13.22 -2.80
CA LYS A 71 -35.43 12.43 -4.00
C LYS A 71 -34.19 12.96 -4.72
N ASP A 72 -34.01 14.28 -4.79
CA ASP A 72 -32.83 14.90 -5.40
C ASP A 72 -31.56 14.73 -4.54
N PHE A 73 -31.72 14.65 -3.21
CA PHE A 73 -30.64 14.40 -2.23
C PHE A 73 -30.47 12.92 -1.86
N GLN A 74 -31.18 11.99 -2.50
CA GLN A 74 -30.70 10.62 -2.59
C GLN A 74 -29.49 10.62 -3.55
N THR A 75 -28.40 11.22 -3.09
CA THR A 75 -27.08 10.95 -3.61
C THR A 75 -26.93 9.44 -3.56
N VAL A 76 -26.92 8.81 -4.73
CA VAL A 76 -26.45 7.44 -4.87
C VAL A 76 -25.14 7.41 -4.12
N ALA A 77 -25.09 6.66 -3.01
CA ALA A 77 -23.87 6.52 -2.24
C ALA A 77 -22.85 5.96 -3.22
N VAL A 78 -21.93 6.82 -3.67
CA VAL A 78 -20.89 6.42 -4.61
C VAL A 78 -20.07 5.41 -3.85
N ASP A 79 -20.14 4.15 -4.27
CA ASP A 79 -19.35 3.08 -3.68
C ASP A 79 -17.88 3.31 -4.02
N ALA A 80 -17.25 4.14 -3.20
CA ALA A 80 -15.84 4.47 -3.30
C ALA A 80 -14.96 3.40 -2.62
N THR A 81 -15.51 2.26 -2.16
CA THR A 81 -14.69 1.24 -1.48
C THR A 81 -13.62 0.66 -2.41
N ALA A 82 -13.95 0.41 -3.68
CA ALA A 82 -12.98 -0.07 -4.66
C ALA A 82 -11.86 0.96 -4.92
N LEU A 83 -12.23 2.23 -5.14
CA LEU A 83 -11.30 3.34 -5.34
C LEU A 83 -10.43 3.60 -4.10
N ASN A 84 -11.00 3.52 -2.90
CA ASN A 84 -10.25 3.68 -1.67
C ASN A 84 -9.27 2.53 -1.46
N ARG A 85 -9.66 1.27 -1.75
CA ARG A 85 -8.73 0.13 -1.73
C ARG A 85 -7.59 0.29 -2.75
N GLU A 86 -7.90 0.81 -3.93
CA GLU A 86 -6.89 1.07 -4.96
C GLU A 86 -5.93 2.18 -4.53
N VAL A 87 -6.46 3.28 -3.98
CA VAL A 87 -5.67 4.38 -3.42
C VAL A 87 -4.81 3.90 -2.25
N GLU A 88 -5.33 3.04 -1.39
CA GLU A 88 -4.59 2.44 -0.27
C GLU A 88 -3.49 1.51 -0.79
N GLY A 89 -3.78 0.65 -1.77
CA GLY A 89 -2.78 -0.18 -2.43
C GLY A 89 -1.68 0.61 -3.17
N ILE A 90 -2.02 1.75 -3.78
CA ILE A 90 -1.04 2.67 -4.38
C ILE A 90 -0.26 3.40 -3.30
N ARG A 91 -0.90 3.85 -2.22
CA ARG A 91 -0.23 4.47 -1.07
C ARG A 91 0.76 3.49 -0.43
N ASP A 92 0.42 2.22 -0.29
CA ASP A 92 1.36 1.20 0.21
C ASP A 92 2.57 1.01 -0.73
N GLN A 93 2.36 1.14 -2.04
CA GLN A 93 3.43 1.05 -3.03
C GLN A 93 4.32 2.31 -3.06
N VAL A 94 3.75 3.49 -2.78
CA VAL A 94 4.39 4.78 -3.05
C VAL A 94 4.76 5.55 -1.77
N ASP A 95 4.21 5.19 -0.61
CA ASP A 95 4.47 5.87 0.66
C ASP A 95 5.97 5.86 1.00
N PRO A 96 6.62 7.02 1.01
CA PRO A 96 8.03 7.13 1.33
C PRO A 96 8.38 6.59 2.72
N GLN A 97 7.44 6.67 3.68
CA GLN A 97 7.68 6.17 5.04
C GLN A 97 7.68 4.64 5.07
N SER A 98 6.64 4.01 4.51
CA SER A 98 6.58 2.55 4.36
C SER A 98 7.73 1.98 3.53
N ARG A 99 8.23 2.71 2.54
CA ARG A 99 9.45 2.33 1.79
C ARG A 99 10.70 2.37 2.67
N ARG A 100 10.86 3.40 3.50
CA ARG A 100 11.99 3.50 4.45
C ARG A 100 11.96 2.38 5.49
N GLU A 101 10.77 2.06 6.00
CA GLU A 101 10.59 1.00 7.00
C GLU A 101 10.94 -0.38 6.42
N ARG A 102 10.46 -0.70 5.22
CA ARG A 102 10.85 -1.94 4.51
C ARG A 102 12.35 -2.00 4.21
N LEU A 103 12.96 -0.89 3.84
CA LEU A 103 14.40 -0.85 3.59
C LEU A 103 15.19 -1.12 4.88
N ARG A 104 14.78 -0.50 5.98
CA ARG A 104 15.42 -0.69 7.29
C ARG A 104 15.26 -2.12 7.80
N ASP A 105 14.09 -2.72 7.58
CA ASP A 105 13.85 -4.13 7.89
C ASP A 105 14.79 -5.05 7.10
N ALA A 106 14.90 -4.84 5.78
CA ALA A 106 15.85 -5.56 4.94
C ALA A 106 17.31 -5.38 5.38
N GLU A 107 17.73 -4.16 5.73
CA GLU A 107 19.08 -3.89 6.27
C GLU A 107 19.35 -4.66 7.57
N ASN A 108 18.37 -4.71 8.48
CA ASN A 108 18.48 -5.46 9.73
C ASN A 108 18.56 -6.97 9.48
N MET A 109 17.74 -7.51 8.57
CA MET A 109 17.78 -8.93 8.19
C MET A 109 19.15 -9.32 7.64
N VAL A 110 19.67 -8.55 6.67
CA VAL A 110 21.00 -8.80 6.08
C VAL A 110 22.09 -8.69 7.13
N SER A 111 22.04 -7.68 8.01
CA SER A 111 22.99 -7.53 9.12
C SER A 111 22.98 -8.74 10.06
N SER A 112 21.79 -9.27 10.36
CA SER A 112 21.63 -10.45 11.21
C SER A 112 22.19 -11.70 10.56
N PHE A 113 21.80 -11.98 9.31
CA PHE A 113 22.31 -13.14 8.56
C PHE A 113 23.82 -13.05 8.37
N ALA A 114 24.35 -11.86 8.06
CA ALA A 114 25.78 -11.70 7.82
C ALA A 114 26.58 -11.86 9.10
N THR A 115 26.04 -11.46 10.25
CA THR A 115 26.67 -11.71 11.54
C THR A 115 26.73 -13.21 11.87
N GLU A 116 25.64 -13.93 11.62
CA GLU A 116 25.59 -15.40 11.78
C GLU A 116 26.63 -16.08 10.87
N MET A 117 26.60 -15.78 9.58
CA MET A 117 27.51 -16.36 8.58
C MET A 117 28.98 -15.99 8.79
N LEU A 118 29.26 -14.76 9.26
CA LEU A 118 30.63 -14.34 9.57
C LEU A 118 31.22 -15.18 10.71
N GLY A 119 30.41 -15.59 11.68
CA GLY A 119 30.84 -16.46 12.78
C GLY A 119 31.19 -17.89 12.34
N GLU A 120 30.63 -18.36 11.22
CA GLU A 120 30.96 -19.67 10.66
C GLU A 120 32.26 -19.65 9.83
N LEU A 121 32.61 -18.48 9.29
CA LEU A 121 33.78 -18.27 8.43
C LEU A 121 35.09 -18.07 9.23
N PRO A 122 36.26 -18.36 8.64
CA PRO A 122 37.54 -18.05 9.26
C PRO A 122 37.77 -16.53 9.24
N THR A 123 37.99 -15.95 10.42
CA THR A 123 38.26 -14.52 10.62
C THR A 123 39.43 -14.30 11.56
N GLU A 124 40.03 -13.12 11.48
CA GLU A 124 41.04 -12.62 12.40
C GLU A 124 40.51 -11.38 13.14
N VAL A 125 41.10 -11.04 14.29
CA VAL A 125 40.81 -9.78 14.98
C VAL A 125 41.10 -8.61 14.03
N PRO A 126 40.19 -7.64 13.86
CA PRO A 126 39.02 -7.36 14.70
C PRO A 126 37.69 -8.00 14.23
N ALA A 127 37.67 -8.77 13.14
CA ALA A 127 36.43 -9.34 12.60
C ALA A 127 35.87 -10.53 13.39
N THR A 128 36.70 -11.23 14.15
CA THR A 128 36.27 -12.35 15.01
C THR A 128 35.20 -11.90 16.01
N ASP A 129 34.09 -12.64 16.05
CA ASP A 129 32.90 -12.37 16.88
C ASP A 129 32.30 -10.96 16.70
N SER A 130 32.63 -10.27 15.60
CA SER A 130 32.09 -8.96 15.29
C SER A 130 30.69 -9.05 14.72
N ARG A 131 29.87 -8.04 15.06
CA ARG A 131 28.55 -7.87 14.45
C ARG A 131 28.66 -7.10 13.15
N VAL A 132 28.13 -7.66 12.08
CA VAL A 132 28.04 -6.99 10.78
C VAL A 132 26.91 -5.97 10.80
N VAL A 133 27.18 -4.77 10.30
CA VAL A 133 26.19 -3.72 10.06
C VAL A 133 26.20 -3.39 8.58
N PHE A 134 25.13 -3.78 7.91
CA PHE A 134 24.89 -3.51 6.49
C PHE A 134 23.95 -2.32 6.35
N SER A 135 24.27 -1.41 5.42
CA SER A 135 23.34 -0.38 4.95
C SER A 135 23.27 -0.34 3.43
N ALA A 136 22.07 -0.14 2.92
CA ALA A 136 21.78 0.12 1.52
C ALA A 136 22.38 1.44 1.02
N SER A 137 22.74 2.36 1.93
CA SER A 137 23.62 3.48 1.62
C SER A 137 25.06 2.96 1.64
N PRO A 138 25.61 2.56 0.48
CA PRO A 138 26.60 1.48 0.27
C PRO A 138 27.72 1.48 1.30
N SER A 139 27.46 0.91 2.46
CA SER A 139 28.36 0.90 3.60
C SER A 139 28.18 -0.37 4.40
N ILE A 140 29.32 -0.92 4.79
CA ILE A 140 29.43 -2.09 5.64
C ILE A 140 30.42 -1.71 6.74
N SER A 141 30.05 -1.98 7.97
CA SER A 141 30.92 -1.84 9.12
C SER A 141 30.81 -3.03 10.05
N LEU A 142 31.86 -3.25 10.84
CA LEU A 142 31.88 -4.22 11.91
C LEU A 142 31.81 -3.51 13.25
N ILE A 143 31.01 -4.03 14.16
CA ILE A 143 31.00 -3.60 15.56
C ILE A 143 31.83 -4.59 16.34
N GLU A 144 33.05 -4.18 16.70
CA GLU A 144 33.98 -5.02 17.45
C GLU A 144 33.37 -5.38 18.82
N PRO A 145 33.40 -6.66 19.25
CA PRO A 145 32.76 -7.09 20.49
C PRO A 145 33.29 -6.38 21.74
N THR A 146 34.60 -6.11 21.81
CA THR A 146 35.27 -5.60 23.01
C THR A 146 35.19 -4.08 23.13
N SER A 147 35.75 -3.33 22.18
CA SER A 147 35.77 -1.87 22.21
C SER A 147 34.43 -1.25 21.81
N ARG A 148 33.54 -2.01 21.17
CA ARG A 148 32.29 -1.53 20.57
C ARG A 148 32.52 -0.49 19.47
N ALA A 149 33.75 -0.37 18.96
CA ALA A 149 34.07 0.49 17.83
C ALA A 149 33.35 0.02 16.57
N ALA A 150 32.82 0.97 15.81
CA ALA A 150 32.33 0.73 14.46
C ALA A 150 33.49 0.91 13.48
N LEU A 151 33.98 -0.21 12.96
CA LEU A 151 35.11 -0.25 12.03
C LEU A 151 34.58 -0.29 10.60
N ALA A 152 34.97 0.69 9.79
CA ALA A 152 34.73 0.65 8.36
C ALA A 152 35.61 -0.43 7.69
N MET A 153 35.24 -0.86 6.48
CA MET A 153 36.03 -1.83 5.70
C MET A 153 37.53 -1.49 5.61
N ALA A 154 37.88 -0.21 5.46
CA ALA A 154 39.28 0.22 5.39
C ALA A 154 40.07 0.00 6.69
N GLU A 155 39.39 -0.08 7.84
CA GLU A 155 39.99 -0.17 9.17
C GLU A 155 40.10 -1.62 9.67
N ILE A 156 39.32 -2.55 9.11
CA ILE A 156 39.31 -3.96 9.53
C ILE A 156 40.65 -4.65 9.20
N GLY A 157 41.18 -4.42 8.00
CA GLY A 157 42.38 -5.07 7.49
C GLY A 157 42.22 -6.60 7.32
N SER A 158 43.28 -7.23 6.80
CA SER A 158 43.35 -8.67 6.46
C SER A 158 42.53 -9.10 5.25
N ASP A 159 43.20 -9.70 4.27
CA ASP A 159 42.55 -10.26 3.07
C ASP A 159 41.56 -11.39 3.45
N GLN A 160 41.85 -12.12 4.54
CA GLN A 160 40.96 -13.15 5.07
C GLN A 160 39.64 -12.56 5.60
N ASN A 161 39.72 -11.47 6.36
CA ASN A 161 38.53 -10.79 6.87
C ASN A 161 37.68 -10.23 5.72
N TYR A 162 38.32 -9.64 4.70
CA TYR A 162 37.60 -9.15 3.54
C TYR A 162 36.88 -10.26 2.79
N LEU A 163 37.53 -11.40 2.57
CA LEU A 163 36.88 -12.56 1.97
C LEU A 163 35.68 -13.02 2.81
N ALA A 164 35.86 -13.19 4.12
CA ALA A 164 34.80 -13.64 5.01
C ALA A 164 33.58 -12.69 4.99
N ILE A 165 33.81 -11.37 5.05
CA ILE A 165 32.74 -10.37 4.99
C ILE A 165 32.03 -10.41 3.63
N HIS A 166 32.77 -10.52 2.52
CA HIS A 166 32.18 -10.61 1.19
C HIS A 166 31.32 -11.86 1.02
N LEU A 167 31.78 -13.01 1.50
CA LEU A 167 30.99 -14.25 1.49
C LEU A 167 29.74 -14.09 2.35
N ALA A 168 29.89 -13.66 3.61
CA ALA A 168 28.77 -13.48 4.54
C ALA A 168 27.70 -12.54 3.96
N ILE A 169 28.09 -11.39 3.41
CA ILE A 169 27.14 -10.44 2.81
C ILE A 169 26.48 -11.01 1.56
N SER A 170 27.24 -11.67 0.67
CA SER A 170 26.69 -12.23 -0.57
C SER A 170 25.62 -13.28 -0.29
N PHE A 171 25.91 -14.24 0.60
CA PHE A 171 24.94 -15.26 1.00
C PHE A 171 23.76 -14.69 1.79
N SER A 172 24.00 -13.66 2.62
CA SER A 172 22.92 -12.97 3.35
C SER A 172 21.94 -12.25 2.45
N LEU A 173 22.45 -11.61 1.38
CA LEU A 173 21.61 -10.98 0.38
C LEU A 173 20.77 -12.01 -0.36
N HIS A 174 21.36 -13.15 -0.76
CA HIS A 174 20.60 -14.23 -1.41
C HIS A 174 19.52 -14.82 -0.48
N ARG A 175 19.82 -15.00 0.81
CA ARG A 175 18.84 -15.44 1.80
C ARG A 175 17.69 -14.43 1.95
N LEU A 176 17.98 -13.12 1.95
CA LEU A 176 16.95 -12.09 1.91
C LEU A 176 16.12 -12.20 0.62
N PHE A 177 16.77 -12.29 -0.55
CA PHE A 177 16.11 -12.36 -1.85
C PHE A 177 15.17 -13.57 -1.96
N GLU A 178 15.59 -14.73 -1.44
CA GLU A 178 14.73 -15.89 -1.32
C GLU A 178 13.52 -15.60 -0.41
N SER A 179 13.75 -15.04 0.78
CA SER A 179 12.68 -14.78 1.76
C SER A 179 11.59 -13.84 1.25
N ILE A 180 11.96 -12.84 0.45
CA ILE A 180 11.02 -11.86 -0.13
C ILE A 180 10.56 -12.24 -1.54
N LYS A 181 11.00 -13.40 -2.06
CA LYS A 181 10.76 -13.84 -3.45
C LYS A 181 11.14 -12.76 -4.47
N ALA A 182 12.31 -12.15 -4.25
CA ALA A 182 12.84 -11.11 -5.13
C ALA A 182 13.07 -11.67 -6.54
N PRO A 183 12.95 -10.84 -7.59
CA PRO A 183 13.26 -11.24 -8.97
C PRO A 183 14.77 -11.32 -9.25
N VAL A 184 15.59 -11.64 -8.24
CA VAL A 184 17.04 -11.81 -8.35
C VAL A 184 17.34 -13.29 -8.56
N PRO A 185 18.03 -13.69 -9.64
CA PRO A 185 18.41 -15.08 -9.86
C PRO A 185 19.27 -15.61 -8.71
N GLY A 186 19.01 -16.84 -8.25
CA GLY A 186 19.84 -17.53 -7.27
C GLY A 186 21.14 -18.03 -7.89
N LEU A 187 22.04 -17.13 -8.28
CA LEU A 187 23.35 -17.49 -8.83
C LEU A 187 24.45 -16.64 -8.18
N LEU A 188 25.45 -17.32 -7.62
CA LEU A 188 26.70 -16.73 -7.15
C LEU A 188 27.87 -17.32 -7.92
N VAL A 189 28.73 -16.46 -8.46
CA VAL A 189 29.99 -16.86 -9.10
C VAL A 189 31.13 -16.29 -8.28
N ILE A 190 31.95 -17.17 -7.73
CA ILE A 190 33.04 -16.83 -6.81
C ILE A 190 34.36 -17.27 -7.47
N ASP A 191 35.30 -16.35 -7.56
CA ASP A 191 36.63 -16.59 -8.11
C ASP A 191 37.69 -16.41 -7.02
N GLN A 192 38.53 -17.43 -6.84
CA GLN A 192 39.68 -17.45 -5.94
C GLN A 192 39.36 -17.14 -4.47
N ILE A 193 38.74 -18.09 -3.77
CA ILE A 193 38.61 -18.03 -2.30
C ILE A 193 39.96 -18.26 -1.60
N SER A 194 40.92 -18.89 -2.26
CA SER A 194 42.21 -19.22 -1.68
C SER A 194 43.16 -18.04 -1.53
N ARG A 195 42.91 -16.92 -2.22
CA ARG A 195 43.85 -15.80 -2.33
C ARG A 195 44.48 -15.31 -1.01
N PRO A 196 43.74 -15.16 0.11
CA PRO A 196 44.33 -14.71 1.38
C PRO A 196 45.43 -15.64 1.91
N TYR A 197 45.37 -16.93 1.53
CA TYR A 197 46.19 -18.02 2.04
C TYR A 197 47.35 -18.41 1.13
N TYR A 198 47.47 -17.79 -0.05
CA TYR A 198 48.50 -18.12 -1.02
C TYR A 198 49.49 -16.97 -1.22
N PRO A 199 50.81 -17.23 -1.20
CA PRO A 199 51.79 -16.25 -1.59
C PRO A 199 51.60 -15.86 -3.07
N LYS A 200 51.73 -14.57 -3.38
CA LYS A 200 51.49 -14.04 -4.74
C LYS A 200 52.41 -14.72 -5.76
N GLY A 201 51.82 -15.40 -6.75
CA GLY A 201 52.51 -15.83 -7.99
C GLY A 201 52.79 -17.33 -8.16
N GLY A 202 52.05 -18.23 -7.51
CA GLY A 202 52.15 -19.69 -7.73
C GLY A 202 51.20 -20.23 -8.80
N ASP A 203 51.58 -21.32 -9.45
CA ASP A 203 50.69 -22.20 -10.25
C ASP A 203 49.69 -22.95 -9.34
N GLU A 204 48.81 -23.80 -9.91
CA GLU A 204 47.94 -24.74 -9.15
C GLU A 204 48.77 -25.48 -8.09
N LYS A 205 48.31 -25.42 -6.85
CA LYS A 205 48.92 -26.09 -5.71
C LYS A 205 47.88 -26.98 -5.05
N SER A 206 48.32 -28.17 -4.63
CA SER A 206 47.52 -28.99 -3.72
C SER A 206 47.39 -28.25 -2.38
N LEU A 207 46.26 -28.44 -1.67
CA LEU A 207 46.13 -27.99 -0.29
C LEU A 207 47.35 -28.40 0.56
N GLN A 208 47.90 -29.60 0.34
CA GLN A 208 49.06 -30.12 1.07
C GLN A 208 50.33 -29.27 0.90
N GLU A 209 50.39 -28.44 -0.16
CA GLU A 209 51.52 -27.54 -0.43
C GLU A 209 51.35 -26.16 0.24
N MET A 210 50.26 -25.95 0.98
CA MET A 210 50.07 -24.74 1.79
C MET A 210 51.00 -24.78 2.99
N GLU A 211 51.71 -23.68 3.23
CA GLU A 211 52.83 -23.60 4.18
C GLU A 211 52.41 -23.74 5.65
N LYS A 212 51.10 -23.73 5.96
CA LYS A 212 50.55 -23.80 7.32
C LYS A 212 49.28 -24.65 7.38
N ASP A 213 49.17 -25.51 8.40
CA ASP A 213 47.96 -26.29 8.70
C ASP A 213 46.72 -25.39 8.87
N ASP A 214 46.90 -24.22 9.50
CA ASP A 214 45.80 -23.27 9.74
C ASP A 214 45.13 -22.78 8.45
N ASP A 215 45.92 -22.59 7.39
CA ASP A 215 45.43 -22.10 6.10
C ASP A 215 44.60 -23.18 5.37
N GLN A 216 45.01 -24.45 5.49
CA GLN A 216 44.25 -25.59 4.95
C GLN A 216 42.91 -25.74 5.68
N ILE A 217 42.92 -25.62 7.01
CA ILE A 217 41.70 -25.68 7.84
C ILE A 217 40.76 -24.53 7.47
N ALA A 218 41.27 -23.32 7.27
CA ALA A 218 40.46 -22.18 6.86
C ALA A 218 39.79 -22.42 5.49
N MET A 219 40.52 -22.96 4.52
CA MET A 219 39.98 -23.32 3.20
C MET A 219 38.89 -24.38 3.28
N GLN A 220 39.10 -25.45 4.05
CA GLN A 220 38.09 -26.48 4.27
C GLN A 220 36.83 -25.92 4.94
N ARG A 221 36.99 -25.01 5.91
CA ARG A 221 35.86 -24.31 6.55
C ARG A 221 35.08 -23.46 5.56
N ILE A 222 35.76 -22.71 4.68
CA ILE A 222 35.10 -21.91 3.65
C ILE A 222 34.32 -22.82 2.70
N VAL A 223 34.92 -23.89 2.19
CA VAL A 223 34.24 -24.81 1.26
C VAL A 223 33.04 -25.48 1.92
N ARG A 224 33.17 -25.92 3.18
CA ARG A 224 32.04 -26.45 3.96
C ARG A 224 30.91 -25.41 4.08
N PHE A 225 31.25 -24.17 4.43
CA PHE A 225 30.29 -23.07 4.49
C PHE A 225 29.55 -22.87 3.15
N LEU A 226 30.27 -22.88 2.02
CA LEU A 226 29.65 -22.74 0.70
C LEU A 226 28.65 -23.87 0.42
N PHE A 227 29.00 -25.12 0.72
CA PHE A 227 28.10 -26.26 0.54
C PHE A 227 26.86 -26.14 1.43
N GLU A 228 27.04 -25.85 2.71
CA GLU A 228 25.94 -25.73 3.66
C GLU A 228 24.99 -24.61 3.29
N GLU A 229 25.49 -23.41 2.99
CA GLU A 229 24.65 -22.28 2.62
C GLU A 229 23.96 -22.46 1.27
N THR A 230 24.61 -23.13 0.31
CA THR A 230 23.97 -23.50 -0.96
C THR A 230 22.84 -24.51 -0.72
N ALA A 231 23.03 -25.48 0.17
CA ALA A 231 22.02 -26.49 0.48
C ALA A 231 20.84 -25.94 1.30
N ARG A 232 21.07 -24.90 2.13
CA ARG A 232 20.04 -24.23 2.94
C ARG A 232 19.08 -23.38 2.10
N GLN A 233 19.50 -22.89 0.93
CA GLN A 233 18.75 -21.93 0.12
C GLN A 233 18.16 -22.59 -1.15
N ILE A 234 16.84 -22.48 -1.35
CA ILE A 234 16.18 -23.14 -2.47
C ILE A 234 16.45 -22.37 -3.77
N GLY A 235 17.07 -23.06 -4.72
CA GLY A 235 17.34 -22.49 -6.05
C GLY A 235 18.57 -21.59 -6.11
N LEU A 236 19.41 -21.56 -5.06
CA LEU A 236 20.73 -20.97 -5.11
C LEU A 236 21.71 -21.94 -5.79
N GLN A 237 22.41 -21.44 -6.80
CA GLN A 237 23.53 -22.10 -7.45
C GLN A 237 24.81 -21.32 -7.17
N VAL A 238 25.85 -22.02 -6.72
CA VAL A 238 27.19 -21.45 -6.55
C VAL A 238 28.11 -22.07 -7.59
N ILE A 239 28.81 -21.21 -8.35
CA ILE A 239 29.90 -21.58 -9.24
C ILE A 239 31.18 -21.07 -8.61
N LEU A 240 32.03 -22.00 -8.16
CA LEU A 240 33.34 -21.69 -7.61
C LEU A 240 34.42 -21.96 -8.67
N ILE A 241 35.25 -20.95 -8.93
CA ILE A 241 36.46 -21.06 -9.74
C ILE A 241 37.64 -20.92 -8.78
N GLU A 242 38.49 -21.94 -8.71
CA GLU A 242 39.56 -22.01 -7.74
C GLU A 242 40.79 -22.70 -8.35
N HIS A 243 41.97 -22.24 -7.92
CA HIS A 243 43.27 -22.83 -8.25
C HIS A 243 43.68 -23.87 -7.21
N ALA A 244 43.32 -23.67 -5.94
CA ALA A 244 43.54 -24.67 -4.90
C ALA A 244 42.64 -25.90 -5.11
N TYR A 245 43.24 -27.09 -5.09
CA TYR A 245 42.49 -28.34 -5.20
C TYR A 245 42.51 -29.10 -3.85
N ILE A 246 41.32 -29.44 -3.36
CA ILE A 246 41.08 -30.12 -2.08
C ILE A 246 40.86 -31.61 -2.37
N GLU A 247 41.92 -32.41 -2.38
CA GLU A 247 41.81 -33.83 -2.78
C GLU A 247 41.08 -34.67 -1.74
N GLU A 248 41.18 -34.26 -0.48
CA GLU A 248 40.71 -35.01 0.68
C GLU A 248 39.22 -34.81 0.98
N ASP A 249 38.55 -33.84 0.34
CA ASP A 249 37.11 -33.57 0.52
C ASP A 249 36.31 -34.23 -0.62
N PRO A 250 35.61 -35.35 -0.38
CA PRO A 250 34.89 -36.07 -1.41
C PRO A 250 33.72 -35.26 -2.00
N GLU A 251 33.11 -34.37 -1.23
CA GLU A 251 31.98 -33.55 -1.66
C GLU A 251 32.46 -32.45 -2.62
N TYR A 252 33.58 -31.80 -2.26
CA TYR A 252 34.28 -30.89 -3.16
C TYR A 252 34.67 -31.59 -4.47
N VAL A 253 35.34 -32.74 -4.40
CA VAL A 253 35.77 -33.52 -5.57
C VAL A 253 34.58 -33.92 -6.46
N ALA A 254 33.44 -34.32 -5.87
CA ALA A 254 32.23 -34.66 -6.63
C ALA A 254 31.57 -33.43 -7.30
N ALA A 255 31.71 -32.26 -6.70
CA ALA A 255 31.19 -31.01 -7.24
C ALA A 255 32.03 -30.47 -8.42
N VAL A 256 33.33 -30.78 -8.47
CA VAL A 256 34.25 -30.33 -9.53
C VAL A 256 33.78 -30.83 -10.90
N LYS A 257 33.51 -29.88 -11.82
CA LYS A 257 33.07 -30.18 -13.20
C LYS A 257 34.18 -30.11 -14.24
N GLY A 258 35.27 -29.42 -13.93
CA GLY A 258 36.41 -29.27 -14.83
C GLY A 258 37.66 -28.93 -14.03
N ARG A 259 38.80 -29.45 -14.49
CA ARG A 259 40.12 -29.08 -14.00
C ARG A 259 40.96 -28.67 -15.19
N TRP A 260 41.50 -27.45 -15.16
CA TRP A 260 42.25 -26.85 -16.25
C TRP A 260 43.73 -26.73 -15.89
N THR A 261 44.36 -27.88 -15.66
CA THR A 261 45.74 -27.97 -15.22
C THR A 261 46.69 -27.91 -16.42
N LYS A 262 47.93 -27.42 -16.23
CA LYS A 262 48.96 -27.47 -17.31
C LYS A 262 49.19 -28.89 -17.81
N ALA A 263 49.11 -29.88 -16.92
CA ALA A 263 49.29 -31.30 -17.26
C ALA A 263 48.15 -31.87 -18.10
N SER A 264 46.91 -31.39 -17.90
CA SER A 264 45.74 -31.83 -18.67
C SER A 264 45.75 -31.33 -20.11
N GLY A 265 46.42 -30.20 -20.38
CA GLY A 265 46.36 -29.49 -21.66
C GLY A 265 45.00 -28.86 -21.98
N VAL A 266 43.99 -29.05 -21.12
CA VAL A 266 42.64 -28.48 -21.28
C VAL A 266 42.61 -27.10 -20.65
N LYS A 267 42.04 -26.12 -21.36
CA LYS A 267 41.89 -24.74 -20.88
C LYS A 267 40.42 -24.39 -20.69
N LEU A 268 40.13 -23.53 -19.71
CA LEU A 268 38.79 -22.98 -19.52
C LEU A 268 38.34 -22.21 -20.77
N ILE A 269 39.27 -21.45 -21.34
CA ILE A 269 39.11 -20.79 -22.64
C ILE A 269 39.69 -21.70 -23.72
N PRO A 270 38.87 -22.25 -24.63
CA PRO A 270 39.34 -23.12 -25.71
C PRO A 270 40.41 -22.43 -26.58
N THR A 271 41.41 -23.18 -27.02
CA THR A 271 42.51 -22.63 -27.83
C THR A 271 42.09 -22.24 -29.25
N ASP A 272 40.96 -22.78 -29.71
CA ASP A 272 40.36 -22.51 -31.02
C ASP A 272 39.37 -21.33 -30.99
N TRP A 273 39.19 -20.66 -29.85
CA TRP A 273 38.39 -19.44 -29.80
C TRP A 273 39.02 -18.33 -30.66
N PRO A 274 38.20 -17.59 -31.43
CA PRO A 274 38.70 -16.54 -32.30
C PRO A 274 39.42 -15.47 -31.47
N LEU A 275 40.66 -15.17 -31.85
CA LEU A 275 41.37 -14.02 -31.32
C LEU A 275 40.68 -12.76 -31.83
N ARG A 276 40.60 -11.75 -30.96
CA ARG A 276 40.07 -10.45 -31.32
C ARG A 276 41.11 -9.76 -32.21
N ASP A 277 40.73 -9.45 -33.45
CA ASP A 277 41.54 -8.62 -34.37
C ASP A 277 41.87 -7.25 -33.79
#